data_AF-A0A5C9BHY4-F1
#
_entry.id   AF-A0A5C9BHY4-F1
#
_cell.length_a   1.000
_cell.length_b   1.000
_cell.length_c   1.000
_cell.angle_alpha   90.00
_cell.angle_beta   90.00
_cell.angle_gamma   90.00
#
_symmetry.space_group_name_H-M   'P 1'
#
loop_
_entity.id
_entity.type
_entity.pdbx_description
1 polymer ?
#
loop_
_entity_poly.entity_id
_entity_poly.type
_entity_poly.pdbx_seq_one_letter_code
_entity_poly.pdbx_strand_id
1 'polypeptide(L)'
;MKWITRERPKIDRIACPWLVARFVDESPEFLYVPANDVMRVAAETGAIPYDVPGVELGHHGGYCSFDAFIAKYALTDAALGKLAMIVRAADCGQPELADEAAGLLAISRGLSLNFSDDHEMLRHGMTLYDALYAWCSGAPVKQAARFPGVM
;
A
#
# COMPACT_ATOMS: atom_id res chain seq x y z
N MET A 1 7.31 13.06 -2.82
CA MET A 1 8.36 12.11 -3.28
C MET A 1 7.79 11.22 -4.38
N LYS A 2 8.65 10.59 -5.20
CA LYS A 2 8.22 9.59 -6.19
C LYS A 2 8.43 8.18 -5.65
N TRP A 3 7.46 7.31 -5.86
CA TRP A 3 7.42 5.95 -5.36
C TRP A 3 7.11 5.02 -6.53
N ILE A 4 7.80 3.89 -6.64
CA ILE A 4 7.66 3.02 -7.80
C ILE A 4 7.50 1.56 -7.42
N THR A 5 6.60 0.87 -8.11
CA THR A 5 6.43 -0.57 -8.00
C THR A 5 5.94 -1.16 -9.32
N ARG A 6 5.73 -2.48 -9.34
CA ARG A 6 5.21 -3.20 -10.51
C ARG A 6 3.71 -2.96 -10.70
N GLU A 7 3.32 -2.86 -11.96
CA GLU A 7 1.93 -2.74 -12.44
C GLU A 7 1.02 -3.87 -11.95
N ARG A 8 -0.29 -3.68 -12.14
CA ARG A 8 -1.34 -4.59 -11.68
C ARG A 8 -1.25 -4.79 -10.15
N PRO A 9 -1.32 -3.69 -9.36
CA PRO A 9 -1.13 -3.71 -7.92
C PRO A 9 -2.18 -4.57 -7.22
N LYS A 10 -1.78 -5.15 -6.10
CA LYS A 10 -2.63 -5.93 -5.18
C LYS A 10 -2.14 -5.64 -3.76
N ILE A 11 -3.01 -5.85 -2.78
CA ILE A 11 -2.81 -5.71 -1.33
C ILE A 11 -1.70 -4.70 -0.99
N ASP A 12 -0.44 -5.12 -0.83
CA ASP A 12 0.69 -4.28 -0.43
C ASP A 12 0.99 -3.12 -1.39
N ARG A 13 0.85 -3.35 -2.70
CA ARG A 13 1.02 -2.30 -3.74
C ARG A 13 -0.11 -1.29 -3.79
N ILE A 14 -1.11 -1.42 -2.93
CA ILE A 14 -2.15 -0.41 -2.68
C ILE A 14 -2.06 0.09 -1.23
N ALA A 15 -1.81 -0.80 -0.27
CA ALA A 15 -1.68 -0.48 1.15
C ALA A 15 -0.53 0.50 1.40
N CYS A 16 0.64 0.24 0.80
CA CYS A 16 1.82 1.09 0.97
C CYS A 16 1.59 2.50 0.41
N PRO A 17 1.06 2.68 -0.81
CA PRO A 17 0.63 4.01 -1.27
C PRO A 17 -0.33 4.74 -0.35
N TRP A 18 -1.33 4.04 0.21
CA TRP A 18 -2.25 4.63 1.16
C TRP A 18 -1.53 5.10 2.43
N LEU A 19 -0.66 4.26 3.00
CA LEU A 19 0.13 4.62 4.18
C LEU A 19 1.03 5.81 3.90
N VAL A 20 1.71 5.81 2.74
CA VAL A 20 2.57 6.92 2.32
C VAL A 20 1.79 8.22 2.29
N ALA A 21 0.62 8.22 1.62
CA ALA A 21 -0.19 9.41 1.45
C ALA A 21 -0.92 9.89 2.71
N ARG A 22 -0.95 9.08 3.78
CA ARG A 22 -1.60 9.44 5.05
C ARG A 22 -0.59 9.77 6.15
N PHE A 23 0.62 9.21 6.10
CA PHE A 23 1.57 9.25 7.22
C PHE A 23 3.00 9.63 6.86
N VAL A 24 3.39 9.64 5.58
CA VAL A 24 4.80 9.81 5.17
C VAL A 24 5.02 11.04 4.30
N ASP A 25 4.13 11.27 3.34
CA ASP A 25 4.32 12.24 2.27
C ASP A 25 2.98 12.90 1.95
N GLU A 26 2.91 14.22 2.04
CA GLU A 26 1.68 14.99 1.78
C GLU A 26 1.34 15.10 0.29
N SER A 27 2.32 14.85 -0.59
CA SER A 27 2.14 14.92 -2.04
C SER A 27 2.94 13.83 -2.77
N PRO A 28 2.60 12.55 -2.56
CA PRO A 28 3.30 11.44 -3.20
C PRO A 28 2.87 11.27 -4.66
N GLU A 29 3.83 10.93 -5.50
CA GLU A 29 3.61 10.47 -6.88
C GLU A 29 3.94 8.98 -6.94
N PHE A 30 3.01 8.16 -7.46
CA PHE A 30 3.18 6.73 -7.59
C PHE A 30 3.37 6.34 -9.06
N LEU A 31 4.37 5.53 -9.34
CA LEU A 31 4.65 4.99 -10.66
C LEU A 31 4.39 3.47 -10.64
N TYR A 32 3.55 3.02 -11.56
CA TYR A 32 3.33 1.60 -11.83
C TYR A 32 3.91 1.27 -13.20
N VAL A 33 4.85 0.32 -13.25
CA VAL A 33 5.55 -0.04 -14.47
C VAL A 33 5.66 -1.56 -14.61
N PRO A 34 5.97 -2.12 -15.79
CA PRO A 34 6.26 -3.54 -15.93
C PRO A 34 7.33 -3.99 -14.93
N ALA A 35 7.20 -5.20 -14.39
CA ALA A 35 8.07 -5.67 -13.31
C ALA A 35 9.57 -5.60 -13.63
N ASN A 36 9.95 -5.83 -14.89
CA ASN A 36 11.34 -5.77 -15.35
C ASN A 36 11.88 -4.34 -15.50
N ASP A 37 11.02 -3.33 -15.49
CA ASP A 37 11.38 -1.93 -15.65
C ASP A 37 11.52 -1.17 -14.33
N VAL A 38 11.03 -1.72 -13.21
CA VAL A 38 10.98 -1.02 -11.92
C VAL A 38 12.32 -0.42 -11.54
N MET A 39 13.40 -1.20 -11.52
CA MET A 39 14.73 -0.71 -11.09
C MET A 39 15.34 0.28 -12.08
N ARG A 40 15.11 0.08 -13.38
CA ARG A 40 15.59 0.99 -14.43
C ARG A 40 14.92 2.35 -14.31
N VAL A 41 13.58 2.38 -14.25
CA VAL A 41 12.80 3.61 -14.12
C VAL A 41 13.04 4.28 -12.76
N ALA A 42 13.24 3.50 -11.68
CA ALA A 42 13.62 4.04 -10.38
C ALA A 42 14.93 4.85 -10.47
N ALA A 43 15.96 4.30 -11.14
CA ALA A 43 17.24 4.97 -11.34
C ALA A 43 17.11 6.23 -12.23
N GLU A 44 16.30 6.17 -13.29
CA GLU A 44 16.08 7.30 -14.20
C GLU A 44 15.29 8.45 -13.56
N THR A 45 14.32 8.14 -12.71
CA THR A 45 13.37 9.12 -12.15
C THR A 45 13.69 9.54 -10.71
N GLY A 46 14.60 8.84 -10.04
CA GLY A 46 14.85 8.98 -8.61
C GLY A 46 13.71 8.46 -7.72
N ALA A 47 12.78 7.66 -8.28
CA ALA A 47 11.68 7.10 -7.53
C ALA A 47 12.15 6.00 -6.56
N ILE A 48 11.55 5.95 -5.37
CA ILE A 48 11.88 4.99 -4.32
C ILE A 48 11.13 3.67 -4.61
N PRO A 49 11.83 2.55 -4.88
CA PRO A 49 11.17 1.29 -5.16
C PRO A 49 10.64 0.63 -3.89
N TYR A 50 9.47 0.00 -3.99
CA TYR A 50 8.82 -0.76 -2.91
C TYR A 50 8.04 -1.97 -3.46
N ASP A 51 7.74 -2.94 -2.61
CA ASP A 51 7.12 -4.24 -2.97
C ASP A 51 7.77 -4.91 -4.19
N VAL A 52 9.10 -4.92 -4.23
CA VAL A 52 9.90 -5.66 -5.22
C VAL A 52 11.07 -6.38 -4.54
N PRO A 53 11.61 -7.47 -5.14
CA PRO A 53 12.68 -8.23 -4.51
C PRO A 53 13.94 -7.38 -4.23
N GLY A 54 14.50 -7.52 -3.03
CA GLY A 54 15.82 -6.98 -2.67
C GLY A 54 15.87 -5.49 -2.33
N VAL A 55 14.74 -4.79 -2.24
CA VAL A 55 14.70 -3.38 -1.84
C VAL A 55 14.41 -3.22 -0.34
N GLU A 56 14.83 -2.09 0.22
CA GLU A 56 14.63 -1.75 1.64
C GLU A 56 13.14 -1.77 2.04
N LEU A 57 12.26 -1.29 1.16
CA LEU A 57 10.81 -1.24 1.35
C LEU A 57 10.10 -2.42 0.67
N GLY A 58 10.68 -3.62 0.80
CA GLY A 58 10.12 -4.88 0.34
C GLY A 58 9.76 -5.81 1.50
N HIS A 59 9.53 -7.08 1.19
CA HIS A 59 9.29 -8.13 2.18
C HIS A 59 10.59 -8.53 2.89
N HIS A 60 10.53 -8.69 4.21
CA HIS A 60 11.66 -9.10 5.06
C HIS A 60 11.25 -10.21 6.02
N GLY A 61 11.73 -11.43 5.78
CA GLY A 61 11.33 -12.60 6.58
C GLY A 61 9.83 -12.86 6.49
N GLY A 62 9.13 -12.85 7.63
CA GLY A 62 7.67 -13.01 7.70
C GLY A 62 6.88 -11.70 7.64
N TYR A 63 7.53 -10.57 7.33
CA TYR A 63 6.93 -9.24 7.28
C TYR A 63 6.76 -8.77 5.83
N CYS A 64 5.66 -8.09 5.52
CA CYS A 64 5.39 -7.54 4.20
C CYS A 64 5.97 -6.13 4.02
N SER A 65 5.82 -5.53 2.85
CA SER A 65 6.32 -4.18 2.57
C SER A 65 5.64 -3.14 3.46
N PHE A 66 4.36 -3.31 3.79
CA PHE A 66 3.64 -2.40 4.70
C PHE A 66 4.31 -2.33 6.08
N ASP A 67 4.80 -3.46 6.59
CA ASP A 67 5.56 -3.51 7.84
C ASP A 67 6.92 -2.80 7.72
N ALA A 68 7.59 -2.95 6.57
CA ALA A 68 8.85 -2.26 6.30
C ALA A 68 8.67 -0.73 6.32
N PHE A 69 7.56 -0.21 5.79
CA PHE A 69 7.22 1.22 5.90
C PHE A 69 7.01 1.65 7.35
N ILE A 70 6.23 0.90 8.13
CA ILE A 70 6.00 1.22 9.56
C ILE A 70 7.33 1.29 10.30
N ALA A 71 8.21 0.31 10.09
CA ALA A 71 9.53 0.26 10.72
C ALA A 71 10.43 1.42 10.28
N LYS A 72 10.55 1.67 8.97
CA LYS A 72 11.41 2.73 8.40
C LYS A 72 11.03 4.12 8.90
N TYR A 73 9.73 4.40 8.98
CA TYR A 73 9.21 5.72 9.36
C TYR A 73 8.85 5.82 10.86
N ALA A 74 9.17 4.79 11.65
CA ALA A 74 8.90 4.74 13.09
C ALA A 74 7.44 5.10 13.45
N LEU A 75 6.48 4.60 12.66
CA LEU A 75 5.06 4.87 12.85
C LEU A 75 4.55 4.07 14.06
N THR A 76 4.02 4.76 15.06
CA THR A 76 3.62 4.17 16.36
C THR A 76 2.11 4.19 16.62
N ASP A 77 1.32 4.52 15.61
CA ASP A 77 -0.14 4.53 15.72
C ASP A 77 -0.71 3.12 15.94
N ALA A 78 -1.56 2.96 16.95
CA ALA A 78 -2.10 1.65 17.33
C ALA A 78 -3.06 1.08 16.28
N ALA A 79 -3.78 1.93 15.53
CA ALA A 79 -4.65 1.48 14.44
C ALA A 79 -3.83 1.04 13.23
N LEU A 80 -2.70 1.71 12.93
CA LEU A 80 -1.73 1.22 11.95
C LEU A 80 -1.17 -0.16 12.33
N GLY A 81 -0.90 -0.39 13.61
CA GLY A 81 -0.45 -1.71 14.09
C GLY A 81 -1.46 -2.83 13.81
N LYS A 82 -2.75 -2.58 14.03
CA LYS A 82 -3.82 -3.54 13.67
C LYS A 82 -3.94 -3.71 12.17
N LEU A 83 -3.93 -2.61 11.41
CA LEU A 83 -4.02 -2.65 9.96
C LEU A 83 -2.84 -3.42 9.34
N ALA A 84 -1.63 -3.26 9.88
CA ALA A 84 -0.45 -4.01 9.45
C ALA A 84 -0.63 -5.52 9.61
N MET A 85 -1.25 -5.97 10.71
CA MET A 85 -1.57 -7.38 10.93
C MET A 85 -2.53 -7.91 9.86
N ILE A 86 -3.59 -7.15 9.53
CA ILE A 86 -4.56 -7.53 8.48
C ILE A 86 -3.89 -7.59 7.10
N VAL A 87 -3.10 -6.58 6.76
CA VAL A 87 -2.39 -6.50 5.48
C VAL A 87 -1.40 -7.65 5.35
N ARG A 88 -0.57 -7.89 6.37
CA ARG A 88 0.37 -9.01 6.40
C ARG A 88 -0.33 -10.36 6.27
N ALA A 89 -1.43 -10.56 7.00
CA ALA A 89 -2.22 -11.78 6.93
C ALA A 89 -2.69 -12.08 5.49
N ALA A 90 -3.18 -11.04 4.81
CA ALA A 90 -3.69 -11.17 3.44
C ALA A 90 -2.56 -11.32 2.40
N ASP A 91 -1.49 -10.53 2.51
CA ASP A 91 -0.44 -10.44 1.49
C ASP A 91 0.58 -11.58 1.59
N CYS A 92 0.95 -11.98 2.82
CA CYS A 92 1.88 -13.08 3.08
C CYS A 92 1.20 -14.46 3.15
N GLY A 93 -0.12 -14.55 2.94
CA GLY A 93 -0.85 -15.82 2.98
C GLY A 93 -0.92 -16.47 4.36
N GLN A 94 -1.05 -15.65 5.40
CA GLN A 94 -1.15 -16.04 6.81
C GLN A 94 -2.55 -15.67 7.36
N PRO A 95 -3.63 -16.26 6.82
CA PRO A 95 -5.00 -15.85 7.13
C PRO A 95 -5.36 -15.99 8.62
N GLU A 96 -4.65 -16.84 9.35
CA GLU A 96 -4.83 -17.03 10.80
C GLU A 96 -4.42 -15.82 11.65
N LEU A 97 -3.68 -14.85 11.08
CA LEU A 97 -3.29 -13.64 11.79
C LEU A 97 -4.43 -12.61 11.92
N ALA A 98 -5.42 -12.64 11.03
CA ALA A 98 -6.55 -11.70 11.06
C ALA A 98 -7.76 -12.24 10.29
N ASP A 99 -8.94 -12.20 10.92
CA ASP A 99 -10.19 -12.68 10.32
C ASP A 99 -10.57 -11.90 9.04
N GLU A 100 -10.14 -10.64 8.93
CA GLU A 100 -10.40 -9.76 7.79
C GLU A 100 -9.58 -10.13 6.54
N ALA A 101 -8.53 -10.94 6.69
CA ALA A 101 -7.53 -11.19 5.65
C ALA A 101 -8.13 -11.78 4.37
N ALA A 102 -9.01 -12.79 4.50
CA ALA A 102 -9.66 -13.43 3.36
C ALA A 102 -10.55 -12.45 2.57
N GLY A 103 -11.25 -11.56 3.29
CA GLY A 103 -12.07 -10.50 2.70
C GLY A 103 -11.22 -9.47 1.94
N LEU A 104 -10.14 -9.00 2.57
CA LEU A 104 -9.20 -8.06 1.95
C LEU A 104 -8.58 -8.65 0.68
N LEU A 105 -8.14 -9.92 0.72
CA LEU A 105 -7.61 -10.63 -0.43
C LEU A 105 -8.64 -10.73 -1.57
N ALA A 106 -9.88 -11.11 -1.25
CA ALA A 106 -10.95 -11.24 -2.24
C ALA A 106 -11.26 -9.89 -2.92
N ILE A 107 -11.42 -8.83 -2.13
CA ILE A 107 -11.69 -7.47 -2.63
C ILE A 107 -10.52 -6.97 -3.48
N SER A 108 -9.27 -7.12 -3.00
CA SER A 108 -8.09 -6.66 -3.73
C SER A 108 -7.92 -7.37 -5.07
N ARG A 109 -8.18 -8.69 -5.12
CA ARG A 109 -8.21 -9.44 -6.38
C ARG A 109 -9.33 -8.94 -7.30
N GLY A 110 -10.52 -8.70 -6.78
CA GLY A 110 -11.66 -8.16 -7.54
C GLY A 110 -11.35 -6.79 -8.15
N LEU A 111 -10.74 -5.88 -7.39
CA LEU A 111 -10.30 -4.58 -7.89
C LEU A 111 -9.30 -4.74 -9.05
N SER A 112 -8.31 -5.64 -8.90
CA SER A 112 -7.33 -5.91 -9.97
C SER A 112 -7.97 -6.47 -11.25
N LEU A 113 -9.07 -7.22 -11.12
CA LEU A 113 -9.81 -7.74 -12.27
C LEU A 113 -10.69 -6.67 -12.93
N ASN A 114 -11.29 -5.77 -12.15
CA ASN A 114 -12.24 -4.78 -12.65
C ASN A 114 -11.57 -3.57 -13.31
N PHE A 115 -10.33 -3.23 -12.93
CA PHE A 115 -9.63 -2.04 -13.40
C PHE A 115 -8.36 -2.41 -14.15
N SER A 116 -8.22 -1.93 -15.39
CA SER A 116 -6.98 -2.04 -16.17
C SER A 116 -6.01 -0.89 -15.88
N ASP A 117 -6.53 0.27 -15.50
CA ASP A 117 -5.74 1.44 -15.09
C ASP A 117 -5.36 1.32 -13.61
N ASP A 118 -4.06 1.26 -13.34
CA ASP A 118 -3.52 1.07 -11.98
C ASP A 118 -3.79 2.28 -11.07
N HIS A 119 -3.85 3.49 -11.60
CA HIS A 119 -4.18 4.69 -10.83
C HIS A 119 -5.67 4.77 -10.51
N GLU A 120 -6.54 4.33 -11.40
CA GLU A 120 -7.96 4.16 -11.12
C GLU A 120 -8.19 3.13 -10.03
N MET A 121 -7.55 1.97 -10.15
CA MET A 121 -7.57 0.95 -9.11
C MET A 121 -7.09 1.49 -7.76
N LEU A 122 -5.99 2.25 -7.77
CA LEU A 122 -5.45 2.90 -6.57
C LEU A 122 -6.48 3.80 -5.89
N ARG A 123 -7.22 4.62 -6.65
CA ARG A 123 -8.26 5.50 -6.06
C ARG A 123 -9.34 4.72 -5.32
N HIS A 124 -9.79 3.59 -5.86
CA HIS A 124 -10.73 2.72 -5.17
C HIS A 124 -10.11 2.04 -3.94
N GLY A 125 -8.84 1.63 -4.07
CA GLY A 125 -8.04 1.11 -2.96
C GLY A 125 -7.89 2.09 -1.81
N MET A 126 -7.69 3.37 -2.09
CA MET A 126 -7.57 4.42 -1.06
C MET A 126 -8.82 4.49 -0.19
N THR A 127 -10.01 4.44 -0.78
CA THR A 127 -11.29 4.40 -0.04
C THR A 127 -11.40 3.15 0.84
N LEU A 128 -10.97 1.99 0.33
CA LEU A 128 -10.99 0.74 1.09
C LEU A 128 -10.09 0.83 2.33
N TYR A 129 -8.85 1.31 2.17
CA TYR A 129 -7.92 1.43 3.29
C TYR A 129 -8.30 2.55 4.26
N ASP A 130 -8.91 3.64 3.79
CA ASP A 130 -9.51 4.64 4.68
C ASP A 130 -10.61 4.00 5.57
N ALA A 131 -11.48 3.17 4.99
CA ALA A 131 -12.51 2.44 5.74
C ALA A 131 -11.91 1.42 6.72
N LEU A 132 -10.90 0.65 6.29
CA LEU A 132 -10.28 -0.37 7.12
C LEU A 132 -9.48 0.23 8.28
N TYR A 133 -8.78 1.35 8.06
CA TYR A 133 -8.14 2.11 9.12
C TYR A 133 -9.16 2.70 10.10
N ALA A 134 -10.27 3.26 9.58
CA ALA A 134 -11.32 3.80 10.43
C ALA A 134 -11.92 2.72 11.34
N TRP A 135 -12.12 1.51 10.80
CA TRP A 135 -12.51 0.34 11.58
C TRP A 135 -11.47 -0.03 12.64
N CYS A 136 -10.18 -0.06 12.30
CA CYS A 136 -9.08 -0.37 13.24
C CYS A 136 -8.99 0.65 14.40
N SER A 137 -9.23 1.93 14.10
CA SER A 137 -9.12 3.05 15.03
C SER A 137 -10.40 3.32 15.84
N GLY A 138 -11.56 2.86 15.36
CA GLY A 138 -12.87 3.22 15.93
C GLY A 138 -13.26 4.68 15.69
N ALA A 139 -12.60 5.37 14.74
CA ALA A 139 -12.84 6.78 14.42
C ALA A 139 -12.65 7.05 12.92
N PRO A 140 -13.21 8.14 12.37
CA PRO A 140 -12.90 8.54 11.00
C PRO A 140 -11.42 8.82 10.79
N VAL A 141 -10.89 8.51 9.61
CA VAL A 141 -9.56 8.97 9.19
C VAL A 141 -9.55 10.50 9.28
N LYS A 142 -8.62 11.05 10.07
CA LYS A 142 -8.36 12.50 10.05
C LYS A 142 -7.84 12.81 8.64
N GLN A 143 -8.62 13.53 7.83
CA GLN A 143 -8.21 13.88 6.48
C GLN A 143 -6.88 14.63 6.54
N ALA A 144 -5.78 14.00 6.11
CA ALA A 144 -4.67 14.73 5.54
C ALA A 144 -5.17 15.38 4.24
N ALA A 145 -4.68 16.57 3.92
CA ALA A 145 -5.14 17.40 2.81
C ALA A 145 -5.37 16.56 1.54
N ARG A 146 -6.53 16.77 0.89
CA ARG A 146 -6.96 16.07 -0.33
C ARG A 146 -5.79 15.88 -1.28
N PHE A 147 -5.60 14.64 -1.75
CA PHE A 147 -4.80 14.33 -2.94
C PHE A 147 -5.12 15.37 -4.03
N PRO A 148 -4.17 16.25 -4.41
CA PRO A 148 -4.36 17.14 -5.53
C PRO A 148 -4.02 16.36 -6.82
N GLY A 149 -5.01 16.23 -7.70
CA GLY A 149 -4.87 15.65 -9.05
C GLY A 149 -5.98 14.63 -9.28
N VAL A 150 -6.95 14.87 -10.16
CA VAL A 150 -6.77 15.24 -11.58
C VAL A 150 -7.89 16.20 -12.02
N MET A 151 -7.52 17.19 -12.83
CA MET A 151 -8.41 17.85 -13.79
C MET A 151 -8.53 16.97 -15.02
#